data_AF-X0SRV3-F1
#
_entry.id   AF-X0SRV3-F1
#
_cell.length_a   1.000
_cell.length_b   1.000
_cell.length_c   1.000
_cell.angle_alpha   90.00
_cell.angle_beta   90.00
_cell.angle_gamma   90.00
#
_symmetry.space_group_name_H-M   'P 1'
#
loop_
_entity.id
_entity.type
_entity.pdbx_description
1 polymer ?
#
loop_
_entity_poly.entity_id
_entity_poly.type
_entity_poly.pdbx_seq_one_letter_code
_entity_poly.pdbx_strand_id
1 'polypeptide(L)'
;MPIKSYLEKIPTSKFPHHIFKQHKQQSSDAETAKNKNNNSKNNQSSGAVIAKINNIDNENVLEQRASQLKIKTLKIKKLPKNNLANKLAELALNLTKNNKERHKTIQNFFLINDSTTIATEIPVYLTNDDIKYFKKRNFKINIENYRTPVTGHIDILQIRNGLIHILDYKPDASKISPVEQLTIYALALASRTKLDLHSFKCTWFDENNYYEFYPLHAVYLKRLSVMPILEKDKRNA
;
A
#
# COMPACT_ATOMS: atom_id res chain seq x y z
N MET A 1 -27.87 14.03 -8.23
CA MET A 1 -27.36 12.67 -7.89
C MET A 1 -26.12 12.39 -8.73
N PRO A 2 -24.93 12.11 -8.16
CA PRO A 2 -23.76 11.87 -9.01
C PRO A 2 -22.96 10.56 -8.77
N ILE A 3 -23.00 9.93 -7.60
CA ILE A 3 -22.06 8.82 -7.31
C ILE A 3 -22.58 7.45 -7.79
N LYS A 4 -23.88 7.17 -7.60
CA LYS A 4 -24.48 5.87 -7.95
C LYS A 4 -24.43 5.61 -9.46
N SER A 5 -24.79 6.63 -10.24
CA SER A 5 -24.73 6.61 -11.71
C SER A 5 -23.31 6.49 -12.28
N TYR A 6 -22.28 6.84 -11.49
CA TYR A 6 -20.88 6.69 -11.89
C TYR A 6 -20.37 5.27 -11.60
N LEU A 7 -20.74 4.72 -10.44
CA LEU A 7 -20.36 3.35 -10.04
C LEU A 7 -21.01 2.28 -10.94
N GLU A 8 -22.26 2.50 -11.37
CA GLU A 8 -22.97 1.59 -12.28
C GLU A 8 -22.38 1.55 -13.71
N LYS A 9 -21.53 2.51 -14.08
CA LYS A 9 -20.87 2.58 -15.40
C LYS A 9 -19.52 1.86 -15.44
N ILE A 10 -19.00 1.37 -14.33
CA ILE A 10 -17.70 0.70 -14.29
C ILE A 10 -17.90 -0.77 -14.67
N PRO A 11 -17.32 -1.25 -15.80
CA PRO A 11 -17.45 -2.65 -16.20
C PRO A 11 -16.72 -3.53 -15.19
N THR A 12 -17.48 -4.28 -14.40
CA THR A 12 -16.94 -5.19 -13.38
C THR A 12 -16.07 -6.28 -14.00
N SER A 13 -16.36 -6.70 -15.24
CA SER A 13 -15.61 -7.70 -16.00
C SER A 13 -14.16 -7.34 -16.32
N LYS A 14 -13.74 -6.08 -16.15
CA LYS A 14 -12.34 -5.64 -16.29
C LYS A 14 -11.58 -5.60 -14.97
N PHE A 15 -12.24 -5.85 -13.84
CA PHE A 15 -11.52 -6.05 -12.59
C PHE A 15 -10.85 -7.41 -12.62
N PRO A 16 -9.55 -7.50 -12.29
CA PRO A 16 -8.89 -8.79 -12.08
C PRO A 16 -9.51 -9.48 -10.86
N HIS A 17 -10.61 -10.22 -11.08
CA HIS A 17 -11.35 -10.96 -10.05
C HIS A 17 -10.51 -12.06 -9.37
N HIS A 18 -9.34 -12.40 -9.91
CA HIS A 18 -8.42 -13.36 -9.30
C HIS A 18 -7.70 -12.82 -8.05
N ILE A 19 -7.68 -11.48 -7.85
CA ILE A 19 -7.04 -10.86 -6.68
C ILE A 19 -7.91 -11.00 -5.41
N PHE A 20 -9.23 -11.15 -5.57
CA PHE A 20 -10.18 -11.27 -4.46
C PHE A 20 -10.80 -12.67 -4.40
N LYS A 21 -9.99 -13.72 -4.31
CA LYS A 21 -10.52 -15.02 -3.86
C LYS A 21 -10.76 -14.90 -2.36
N GLN A 22 -12.04 -14.85 -1.97
CA GLN A 22 -12.48 -14.98 -0.59
C GLN A 22 -11.88 -16.27 0.00
N HIS A 23 -11.01 -16.14 1.00
CA HIS A 23 -10.68 -17.25 1.87
C HIS A 23 -11.95 -17.63 2.63
N LYS A 24 -12.64 -18.69 2.19
CA LYS A 24 -13.59 -19.38 3.05
C LYS A 24 -12.82 -19.82 4.31
N GLN A 25 -13.19 -19.25 5.44
CA GLN A 25 -12.75 -19.71 6.75
C GLN A 25 -13.06 -21.20 6.87
N GLN A 26 -12.02 -21.99 7.14
CA GLN A 26 -12.18 -23.34 7.64
C GLN A 26 -12.78 -23.23 9.04
N SER A 27 -14.08 -23.42 9.14
CA SER A 27 -14.73 -23.86 10.37
C SER A 27 -14.58 -25.37 10.46
N SER A 28 -13.94 -25.81 11.54
CA SER A 28 -14.06 -27.15 12.11
C SER A 28 -15.52 -27.60 12.16
N ASP A 29 -15.77 -28.86 11.82
CA ASP A 29 -16.63 -29.78 12.57
C ASP A 29 -16.42 -31.21 12.04
N ALA A 30 -16.67 -32.15 12.94
CA ALA A 30 -16.13 -33.49 12.98
C ALA A 30 -16.84 -34.54 12.09
N GLU A 31 -16.28 -35.75 12.15
CA GLU A 31 -16.94 -37.06 12.05
C GLU A 31 -16.93 -37.85 10.72
N THR A 32 -16.11 -38.90 10.77
CA THR A 32 -16.39 -40.31 10.42
C THR A 32 -16.96 -40.66 9.05
N ALA A 33 -16.15 -41.35 8.23
CA ALA A 33 -16.60 -42.56 7.53
C ALA A 33 -15.43 -43.46 7.10
N LYS A 34 -15.58 -44.74 7.45
CA LYS A 34 -14.79 -45.93 7.09
C LYS A 34 -14.68 -46.16 5.58
N ASN A 35 -13.58 -46.78 5.12
CA ASN A 35 -13.51 -48.08 4.42
C ASN A 35 -12.23 -48.21 3.59
N LYS A 36 -11.36 -49.16 3.94
CA LYS A 36 -11.14 -50.47 3.29
C LYS A 36 -10.46 -50.43 1.91
N ASN A 37 -9.19 -50.86 1.93
CA ASN A 37 -8.61 -51.94 1.15
C ASN A 37 -8.88 -52.11 -0.37
N ASN A 38 -7.74 -52.21 -1.06
CA ASN A 38 -7.34 -53.23 -2.04
C ASN A 38 -7.41 -52.94 -3.56
N ASN A 39 -6.23 -53.16 -4.13
CA ASN A 39 -5.92 -53.88 -5.37
C ASN A 39 -5.91 -53.17 -6.74
N SER A 40 -4.68 -53.04 -7.24
CA SER A 40 -4.14 -53.80 -8.39
C SER A 40 -4.42 -53.31 -9.82
N LYS A 41 -3.27 -52.96 -10.46
CA LYS A 41 -2.83 -53.24 -11.84
C LYS A 41 -3.52 -52.56 -13.04
N ASN A 42 -2.62 -51.99 -13.86
CA ASN A 42 -2.62 -51.93 -15.33
C ASN A 42 -3.75 -51.07 -15.97
N ASN A 43 -3.51 -50.17 -16.93
CA ASN A 43 -2.64 -50.28 -18.08
C ASN A 43 -2.33 -48.90 -18.70
N GLN A 44 -1.26 -48.93 -19.49
CA GLN A 44 -0.69 -47.87 -20.31
C GLN A 44 -1.66 -47.14 -21.26
N SER A 45 -1.20 -45.94 -21.65
CA SER A 45 -1.45 -45.21 -22.92
C SER A 45 -2.27 -43.93 -22.80
N SER A 46 -1.60 -42.83 -22.42
CA SER A 46 -1.84 -41.44 -22.87
C SER A 46 -0.78 -40.48 -22.30
N GLY A 47 0.45 -40.97 -22.08
CA GLY A 47 1.50 -40.30 -21.31
C GLY A 47 2.33 -39.24 -22.02
N ALA A 48 2.01 -38.84 -23.27
CA ALA A 48 2.87 -37.93 -24.04
C ALA A 48 2.27 -36.55 -24.32
N VAL A 49 0.96 -36.34 -24.10
CA VAL A 49 0.30 -35.05 -24.43
C VAL A 49 -0.09 -34.26 -23.17
N ILE A 50 -0.40 -34.94 -22.06
CA ILE A 50 -0.78 -34.27 -20.80
C ILE A 50 0.46 -33.77 -20.02
N ALA A 51 1.64 -34.35 -20.26
CA ALA A 51 2.88 -33.96 -19.59
C ALA A 51 3.48 -32.62 -20.06
N LYS A 52 2.92 -31.97 -21.10
CA LYS A 52 3.40 -30.66 -21.59
C LYS A 52 2.61 -29.46 -21.05
N ILE A 53 1.53 -29.67 -20.30
CA ILE A 53 0.74 -28.57 -19.70
C ILE A 53 1.14 -28.30 -18.24
N ASN A 54 1.88 -29.23 -17.60
CA ASN A 54 2.21 -29.12 -16.17
C ASN A 54 3.59 -28.50 -15.86
N ASN A 55 4.28 -27.96 -16.87
CA ASN A 55 5.55 -27.22 -16.69
C ASN A 55 5.37 -25.72 -16.96
N ILE A 56 4.31 -25.11 -16.42
CA ILE A 56 4.33 -23.68 -16.14
C ILE A 56 4.78 -23.58 -14.69
N ASP A 57 6.05 -23.21 -14.56
CA ASP A 57 6.81 -23.09 -13.33
C ASP A 57 5.95 -22.69 -12.13
N ASN A 58 5.83 -23.62 -11.17
CA ASN A 58 5.54 -23.31 -9.77
C ASN A 58 6.72 -22.55 -9.15
N GLU A 59 7.20 -21.48 -9.78
CA GLU A 59 7.91 -20.44 -9.05
C GLU A 59 6.84 -19.78 -8.17
N ASN A 60 6.96 -19.98 -6.85
CA ASN A 60 6.17 -19.23 -5.86
C ASN A 60 6.22 -17.74 -6.23
N VAL A 61 5.18 -17.26 -6.91
CA VAL A 61 5.00 -15.85 -7.23
C VAL A 61 4.68 -15.17 -5.90
N LEU A 62 5.73 -14.84 -5.15
CA LEU A 62 5.63 -14.21 -3.85
C LEU A 62 4.87 -12.89 -4.02
N GLU A 63 3.63 -12.86 -3.51
CA GLU A 63 2.88 -11.62 -3.37
C GLU A 63 3.70 -10.60 -2.57
N GLN A 64 3.73 -9.36 -3.05
CA GLN A 64 4.56 -8.33 -2.44
C GLN A 64 3.71 -7.32 -1.72
N ARG A 65 3.89 -7.27 -0.39
CA ARG A 65 3.25 -6.26 0.45
C ARG A 65 4.21 -5.09 0.66
N ALA A 66 3.69 -3.87 0.52
CA ALA A 66 4.43 -2.63 0.73
C ALA A 66 5.15 -2.57 2.10
N SER A 67 4.53 -3.14 3.14
CA SER A 67 5.09 -3.20 4.50
C SER A 67 6.30 -4.15 4.64
N GLN A 68 6.50 -5.07 3.69
CA GLN A 68 7.59 -6.04 3.69
C GLN A 68 8.75 -5.63 2.79
N LEU A 69 8.56 -4.62 1.95
CA LEU A 69 9.57 -4.17 1.00
C LEU A 69 10.63 -3.31 1.69
N LYS A 70 11.90 -3.68 1.51
CA LYS A 70 13.05 -2.87 1.91
C LYS A 70 13.46 -1.99 0.74
N ILE A 71 12.80 -0.85 0.57
CA ILE A 71 13.18 0.15 -0.44
C ILE A 71 14.02 1.21 0.23
N LYS A 72 15.02 1.73 -0.49
CA LYS A 72 15.78 2.89 -0.01
C LYS A 72 15.08 4.17 -0.46
N THR A 73 14.53 4.92 0.50
CA THR A 73 14.02 6.28 0.26
C THR A 73 15.15 7.31 0.39
N LEU A 74 14.95 8.49 -0.20
CA LEU A 74 15.79 9.65 0.05
C LEU A 74 15.60 10.10 1.50
N LYS A 75 16.64 10.74 2.07
CA LYS A 75 16.57 11.25 3.44
C LYS A 75 15.51 12.33 3.53
N ILE A 76 14.45 12.06 4.31
CA ILE A 76 13.38 13.01 4.58
C ILE A 76 13.51 13.64 5.97
N LYS A 77 12.91 14.82 6.13
CA LYS A 77 12.66 15.41 7.45
C LYS A 77 11.27 14.98 7.91
N LYS A 78 11.20 14.09 8.91
CA LYS A 78 9.96 13.81 9.64
C LYS A 78 9.66 14.96 10.59
N LEU A 79 8.41 15.40 10.64
CA LEU A 79 7.97 16.50 11.49
C LEU A 79 7.07 15.95 12.59
N PRO A 80 7.51 15.96 13.87
CA PRO A 80 6.61 15.69 14.98
C PRO A 80 5.59 16.84 15.09
N LYS A 81 4.33 16.49 15.38
CA LYS A 81 3.25 17.46 15.62
C LYS A 81 2.29 16.96 16.69
N ASN A 82 1.58 17.90 17.29
CA ASN A 82 0.35 17.60 18.00
C ASN A 82 -0.82 17.67 17.01
N ASN A 83 -1.59 16.59 16.88
CA ASN A 83 -2.71 16.51 15.96
C ASN A 83 -3.96 15.98 16.65
N LEU A 84 -5.14 16.36 16.14
CA LEU A 84 -6.42 15.80 16.60
C LEU A 84 -6.44 14.27 16.48
N ALA A 85 -5.72 13.71 15.51
CA ALA A 85 -5.58 12.27 15.33
C ALA A 85 -5.08 11.54 16.59
N ASN A 86 -4.20 12.15 17.38
CA ASN A 86 -3.73 11.56 18.65
C ASN A 86 -4.89 11.39 19.64
N LYS A 87 -5.68 12.46 19.84
CA LYS A 87 -6.84 12.46 20.72
C LYS A 87 -7.96 11.52 20.23
N LEU A 88 -8.17 11.43 18.92
CA LEU A 88 -9.12 10.48 18.35
C LEU A 88 -8.68 9.03 18.57
N ALA A 89 -7.38 8.74 18.41
CA ALA A 89 -6.84 7.42 18.73
C ALA A 89 -7.02 7.10 20.21
N GLU A 90 -6.69 8.02 21.12
CA GLU A 90 -6.90 7.85 22.57
C GLU A 90 -8.35 7.49 22.89
N LEU A 91 -9.31 8.25 22.36
CA LEU A 91 -10.74 7.98 22.56
C LEU A 91 -11.17 6.63 21.96
N ALA A 92 -10.70 6.30 20.77
CA ALA A 92 -10.99 5.03 20.12
C ALA A 92 -10.43 3.84 20.91
N LEU A 93 -9.24 3.98 21.52
CA LEU A 93 -8.61 2.93 22.32
C LEU A 93 -9.42 2.60 23.57
N ASN A 94 -10.16 3.55 24.15
CA ASN A 94 -11.09 3.27 25.26
C ASN A 94 -12.22 2.31 24.87
N LEU A 95 -12.52 2.17 23.57
CA LEU A 95 -13.51 1.24 23.04
C LEU A 95 -12.92 -0.13 22.67
N THR A 96 -11.58 -0.26 22.69
CA THR A 96 -10.92 -1.50 22.30
C THR A 96 -10.96 -2.54 23.41
N LYS A 97 -11.39 -3.76 23.10
CA LYS A 97 -11.42 -4.85 24.07
C LYS A 97 -10.06 -5.55 24.18
N ASN A 98 -9.31 -5.59 23.09
CA ASN A 98 -8.02 -6.27 23.01
C ASN A 98 -7.11 -5.63 21.95
N ASN A 99 -5.83 -5.99 22.00
CA ASN A 99 -4.80 -5.45 21.10
C ASN A 99 -5.06 -5.75 19.61
N LYS A 100 -5.72 -6.85 19.28
CA LYS A 100 -5.99 -7.24 17.88
C LYS A 100 -7.06 -6.35 17.23
N GLU A 101 -7.96 -5.80 18.04
CA GLU A 101 -9.04 -4.93 17.59
C GLU A 101 -8.64 -3.45 17.45
N ARG A 102 -7.44 -3.06 17.90
CA ARG A 102 -7.01 -1.65 17.91
C ARG A 102 -7.10 -0.98 16.54
N HIS A 103 -6.55 -1.60 15.49
CA HIS A 103 -6.58 -1.04 14.13
C HIS A 103 -8.02 -0.83 13.65
N LYS A 104 -8.83 -1.89 13.67
CA LYS A 104 -10.22 -1.84 13.24
C LYS A 104 -11.04 -0.81 14.02
N THR A 105 -10.84 -0.73 15.33
CA THR A 105 -11.57 0.21 16.19
C THR A 105 -11.18 1.64 15.87
N ILE A 106 -9.89 1.93 15.72
CA ILE A 106 -9.41 3.28 15.37
C ILE A 106 -9.91 3.69 13.99
N GLN A 107 -9.78 2.83 12.98
CA GLN A 107 -10.29 3.08 11.63
C GLN A 107 -11.78 3.41 11.65
N ASN A 108 -12.60 2.55 12.28
CA ASN A 108 -14.04 2.78 12.39
C ASN A 108 -14.35 4.07 13.15
N PHE A 109 -13.62 4.35 14.23
CA PHE A 109 -13.85 5.54 15.04
C PHE A 109 -13.54 6.82 14.25
N PHE A 110 -12.46 6.85 13.48
CA PHE A 110 -12.13 7.97 12.60
C PHE A 110 -13.19 8.14 11.52
N LEU A 111 -13.58 7.05 10.84
CA LEU A 111 -14.59 7.09 9.79
C LEU A 111 -15.94 7.66 10.27
N ILE A 112 -16.30 7.39 11.52
CA ILE A 112 -17.57 7.86 12.10
C ILE A 112 -17.46 9.30 12.64
N ASN A 113 -16.35 9.65 13.28
CA ASN A 113 -16.28 10.86 14.11
C ASN A 113 -15.40 11.99 13.54
N ASP A 114 -14.58 11.71 12.53
CA ASP A 114 -13.74 12.72 11.91
C ASP A 114 -14.25 13.08 10.51
N SER A 115 -14.80 14.29 10.40
CA SER A 115 -15.31 14.85 9.14
C SER A 115 -14.31 14.89 7.99
N THR A 116 -13.00 14.82 8.27
CA THR A 116 -11.97 14.82 7.24
C THR A 116 -11.64 13.41 6.73
N THR A 117 -12.03 12.37 7.46
CA THR A 117 -11.81 10.97 7.07
C THR A 117 -12.86 10.54 6.06
N ILE A 118 -12.40 10.12 4.88
CA ILE A 118 -13.27 9.77 3.76
C ILE A 118 -13.31 8.26 3.48
N ALA A 119 -12.29 7.52 3.92
CA ALA A 119 -12.19 6.08 3.72
C ALA A 119 -11.18 5.46 4.70
N THR A 120 -11.34 4.15 4.93
CA THR A 120 -10.42 3.32 5.71
C THR A 120 -10.19 1.98 5.00
N GLU A 121 -9.09 1.29 5.32
CA GLU A 121 -8.72 0.00 4.71
C GLU A 121 -8.72 0.04 3.16
N ILE A 122 -8.15 1.11 2.58
CA ILE A 122 -8.19 1.33 1.14
C ILE A 122 -7.15 0.42 0.46
N PRO A 123 -7.54 -0.54 -0.39
CA PRO A 123 -6.59 -1.35 -1.12
C PRO A 123 -5.85 -0.50 -2.16
N VAL A 124 -4.53 -0.61 -2.17
CA VAL A 124 -3.66 0.06 -3.14
C VAL A 124 -2.71 -0.93 -3.78
N TYR A 125 -2.37 -0.67 -5.04
CA TYR A 125 -1.38 -1.44 -5.76
C TYR A 125 -0.56 -0.55 -6.70
N LEU A 126 0.73 -0.85 -6.80
CA LEU A 126 1.69 -0.15 -7.67
C LEU A 126 2.23 -1.15 -8.69
N THR A 127 1.95 -0.91 -9.97
CA THR A 127 2.37 -1.83 -11.04
C THR A 127 3.77 -1.51 -11.54
N ASN A 128 4.35 -2.43 -12.32
CA ASN A 128 5.61 -2.18 -13.02
C ASN A 128 5.54 -0.98 -13.97
N ASP A 129 4.40 -0.77 -14.62
CA ASP A 129 4.23 0.34 -15.55
C ASP A 129 4.15 1.68 -14.80
N ASP A 130 3.55 1.70 -13.60
CA ASP A 130 3.59 2.86 -12.71
C ASP A 130 5.04 3.18 -12.31
N ILE A 131 5.81 2.16 -11.92
CA ILE A 131 7.23 2.34 -11.54
C ILE A 131 8.04 2.87 -12.72
N LYS A 132 7.88 2.31 -13.92
CA LYS A 132 8.53 2.79 -15.14
C LYS A 132 8.13 4.24 -15.43
N TYR A 133 6.85 4.58 -15.29
CA TYR A 133 6.33 5.93 -15.48
C TYR A 133 7.00 6.94 -14.55
N PHE A 134 7.13 6.61 -13.26
CA PHE A 134 7.77 7.48 -12.28
C PHE A 134 9.29 7.59 -12.52
N LYS A 135 9.97 6.47 -12.82
CA LYS A 135 11.40 6.47 -13.15
C LYS A 135 11.72 7.37 -14.35
N LYS A 136 10.89 7.34 -15.41
CA LYS A 136 11.00 8.23 -16.58
C LYS A 136 10.86 9.73 -16.22
N ARG A 137 10.21 10.04 -15.09
CA ARG A 137 10.07 11.39 -14.54
C ARG A 137 11.13 11.73 -13.49
N ASN A 138 12.25 11.02 -13.47
CA ASN A 138 13.37 11.22 -12.53
C ASN A 138 13.07 10.90 -11.06
N PHE A 139 11.99 10.17 -10.76
CA PHE A 139 11.77 9.66 -9.42
C PHE A 139 12.78 8.55 -9.10
N LYS A 140 13.41 8.64 -7.93
CA LYS A 140 14.36 7.68 -7.36
C LYS A 140 13.57 6.59 -6.64
N ILE A 141 13.13 5.61 -7.41
CA ILE A 141 12.38 4.45 -6.91
C ILE A 141 13.21 3.21 -7.18
N ASN A 142 13.82 2.65 -6.14
CA ASN A 142 14.62 1.44 -6.22
C ASN A 142 13.76 0.21 -5.92
N ILE A 143 12.76 -0.01 -6.78
CA ILE A 143 11.95 -1.23 -6.83
C ILE A 143 12.43 -1.99 -8.07
N GLU A 144 12.97 -3.19 -7.88
CA GLU A 144 13.48 -4.05 -8.95
C GLU A 144 12.37 -4.95 -9.50
N ASN A 145 12.58 -5.47 -10.72
CA ASN A 145 11.59 -6.21 -11.53
C ASN A 145 10.82 -7.27 -10.73
N TYR A 146 9.55 -7.01 -10.44
CA TYR A 146 8.68 -7.99 -9.82
C TYR A 146 7.59 -8.41 -10.79
N ARG A 147 7.36 -9.72 -10.93
CA ARG A 147 6.30 -10.24 -11.81
C ARG A 147 4.90 -9.82 -11.33
N THR A 148 4.76 -9.45 -10.06
CA THR A 148 3.51 -9.00 -9.43
C THR A 148 3.55 -7.53 -9.00
N PRO A 149 2.40 -6.83 -9.03
CA PRO A 149 2.27 -5.51 -8.43
C PRO A 149 2.59 -5.53 -6.92
N VAL A 150 3.16 -4.44 -6.43
CA VAL A 150 3.28 -4.20 -4.99
C VAL A 150 1.90 -3.81 -4.46
N THR A 151 1.42 -4.45 -3.40
CA THR A 151 0.09 -4.23 -2.83
C THR A 151 0.14 -3.76 -1.38
N GLY A 152 -0.96 -3.19 -0.90
CA GLY A 152 -1.16 -2.92 0.52
C GLY A 152 -2.51 -2.28 0.80
N HIS A 153 -2.73 -1.90 2.05
CA HIS A 153 -3.95 -1.23 2.50
C HIS A 153 -3.56 0.03 3.27
N ILE A 154 -4.19 1.15 2.92
CA ILE A 154 -4.07 2.38 3.69
C ILE A 154 -5.06 2.28 4.84
N ASP A 155 -4.60 2.47 6.08
CA ASP A 155 -5.48 2.41 7.25
C ASP A 155 -6.56 3.49 7.18
N ILE A 156 -6.16 4.76 7.00
CA ILE A 156 -7.06 5.91 7.02
C ILE A 156 -6.67 6.89 5.90
N LEU A 157 -7.66 7.37 5.15
CA LEU A 157 -7.50 8.42 4.15
C LEU A 157 -8.33 9.64 4.54
N GLN A 158 -7.64 10.79 4.65
CA GLN A 158 -8.25 12.08 4.98
C GLN A 158 -8.09 13.07 3.82
N ILE A 159 -9.05 13.99 3.68
CA ILE A 159 -8.91 15.20 2.86
C ILE A 159 -9.05 16.42 3.77
N ARG A 160 -7.98 17.20 3.91
CA ARG A 160 -7.98 18.42 4.72
C ARG A 160 -6.92 19.41 4.26
N ASN A 161 -7.19 20.69 4.42
CA ASN A 161 -6.29 21.79 4.04
C ASN A 161 -5.79 21.70 2.58
N GLY A 162 -6.66 21.24 1.66
CA GLY A 162 -6.33 21.06 0.25
C GLY A 162 -5.36 19.90 -0.04
N LEU A 163 -5.06 19.05 0.93
CA LEU A 163 -4.15 17.91 0.79
C LEU A 163 -4.86 16.58 1.06
N ILE A 164 -4.35 15.54 0.41
CA ILE A 164 -4.71 14.14 0.66
C ILE A 164 -3.74 13.59 1.70
N HIS A 165 -4.29 13.19 2.84
CA HIS A 165 -3.55 12.70 3.98
C HIS A 165 -3.68 11.16 4.06
N ILE A 166 -2.55 10.47 3.94
CA ILE A 166 -2.44 9.02 4.15
C ILE A 166 -1.97 8.79 5.58
N LEU A 167 -2.83 8.20 6.39
CA LEU A 167 -2.61 7.90 7.79
C LEU A 167 -2.44 6.39 7.96
N ASP A 168 -1.38 5.99 8.67
CA ASP A 168 -1.06 4.60 9.03
C ASP A 168 -0.94 4.54 10.56
N TYR A 169 -1.89 3.87 11.21
CA TYR A 169 -1.92 3.78 12.65
C TYR A 169 -0.88 2.75 13.10
N LYS A 170 -0.06 3.13 14.07
CA LYS A 170 1.06 2.31 14.49
C LYS A 170 1.26 2.41 16.00
N PRO A 171 0.91 1.36 16.76
CA PRO A 171 1.25 1.31 18.19
C PRO A 171 2.75 1.57 18.39
N ASP A 172 3.11 2.38 19.39
CA ASP A 172 4.49 2.81 19.62
C ASP A 172 5.12 3.52 18.40
N ALA A 173 4.40 4.46 17.80
CA ALA A 173 4.80 5.16 16.58
C ALA A 173 6.19 5.81 16.68
N SER A 174 6.66 6.14 17.89
CA SER A 174 7.99 6.68 18.15
C SER A 174 9.14 5.70 17.86
N LYS A 175 8.89 4.39 17.95
CA LYS A 175 9.89 3.32 17.79
C LYS A 175 10.02 2.83 16.34
N ILE A 176 9.13 3.25 15.45
CA ILE A 176 9.10 2.78 14.06
C ILE A 176 9.09 3.92 13.05
N SER A 177 9.36 3.57 11.79
CA SER A 177 9.43 4.53 10.68
C SER A 177 8.91 3.90 9.38
N PRO A 178 7.59 3.91 9.12
CA PRO A 178 6.97 3.28 7.95
C PRO A 178 7.06 4.16 6.68
N VAL A 179 8.17 4.89 6.50
CA VAL A 179 8.33 5.90 5.44
C VAL A 179 8.24 5.27 4.04
N GLU A 180 8.90 4.13 3.85
CA GLU A 180 8.90 3.36 2.61
C GLU A 180 7.47 2.92 2.23
N GLN A 181 6.78 2.28 3.17
CA GLN A 181 5.41 1.78 3.01
C GLN A 181 4.46 2.91 2.63
N LEU A 182 4.47 4.00 3.42
CA LEU A 182 3.63 5.17 3.19
C LEU A 182 3.94 5.87 1.85
N THR A 183 5.22 5.87 1.43
CA THR A 183 5.61 6.43 0.13
C THR A 183 5.07 5.59 -1.03
N ILE A 184 5.09 4.26 -0.90
CA ILE A 184 4.46 3.36 -1.89
C ILE A 184 2.96 3.61 -1.97
N TYR A 185 2.29 3.76 -0.83
CA TYR A 185 0.85 4.06 -0.80
C TYR A 185 0.53 5.36 -1.54
N ALA A 186 1.31 6.40 -1.30
CA ALA A 186 1.14 7.67 -2.00
C ALA A 186 1.38 7.53 -3.52
N LEU A 187 2.44 6.83 -3.95
CA LEU A 187 2.71 6.59 -5.37
C LEU A 187 1.61 5.78 -6.06
N ALA A 188 1.15 4.73 -5.39
CA ALA A 188 0.07 3.88 -5.89
C ALA A 188 -1.22 4.70 -6.06
N LEU A 189 -1.62 5.42 -5.00
CA LEU A 189 -2.84 6.21 -5.01
C LEU A 189 -2.75 7.38 -6.02
N ALA A 190 -1.61 8.07 -6.10
CA ALA A 190 -1.36 9.11 -7.10
C ALA A 190 -1.47 8.58 -8.53
N SER A 191 -0.89 7.41 -8.83
CA SER A 191 -0.99 6.83 -10.17
C SER A 191 -2.43 6.45 -10.53
N ARG A 192 -3.20 5.89 -9.58
CA ARG A 192 -4.59 5.48 -9.82
C ARG A 192 -5.53 6.67 -9.98
N THR A 193 -5.32 7.72 -9.18
CA THR A 193 -6.17 8.93 -9.18
C THR A 193 -5.73 9.98 -10.20
N LYS A 194 -4.55 9.82 -10.81
CA LYS A 194 -3.93 10.81 -11.71
C LYS A 194 -3.70 12.17 -11.03
N LEU A 195 -3.52 12.16 -9.71
CA LEU A 195 -3.17 13.33 -8.93
C LEU A 195 -1.65 13.41 -8.75
N ASP A 196 -1.16 14.63 -8.60
CA ASP A 196 0.25 14.86 -8.39
C ASP A 196 0.68 14.50 -6.97
N LEU A 197 1.88 13.94 -6.83
CA LEU A 197 2.42 13.54 -5.53
C LEU A 197 2.63 14.72 -4.56
N HIS A 198 2.67 15.96 -5.07
CA HIS A 198 2.74 17.17 -4.23
C HIS A 198 1.46 17.41 -3.42
N SER A 199 0.32 16.86 -3.86
CA SER A 199 -0.97 16.96 -3.19
C SER A 199 -1.12 15.98 -2.02
N PHE A 200 -0.10 15.14 -1.75
CA PHE A 200 -0.14 14.11 -0.72
C PHE A 200 0.71 14.47 0.48
N LYS A 201 0.25 14.04 1.66
CA LYS A 201 0.99 14.05 2.91
C LYS A 201 0.86 12.69 3.59
N CYS A 202 1.98 12.11 3.97
CA CYS A 202 2.02 10.81 4.62
C CYS A 202 2.31 10.95 6.10
N THR A 203 1.64 10.14 6.91
CA THR A 203 1.65 10.27 8.35
C THR A 203 1.53 8.92 9.03
N TRP A 204 2.20 8.77 10.16
CA TRP A 204 1.99 7.64 11.06
C TRP A 204 1.89 8.15 12.48
N PHE A 205 1.07 7.48 13.28
CA PHE A 205 0.69 8.00 14.59
C PHE A 205 0.22 6.90 15.55
N ASP A 206 0.29 7.22 16.84
CA ASP A 206 -0.41 6.56 17.93
C ASP A 206 -1.16 7.62 18.77
N GLU A 207 -1.65 7.25 19.94
CA GLU A 207 -2.33 8.17 20.86
C GLU A 207 -1.41 9.28 21.42
N ASN A 208 -0.08 9.12 21.35
CA ASN A 208 0.89 10.03 21.96
C ASN A 208 1.76 10.79 20.95
N ASN A 209 1.98 10.21 19.78
CA ASN A 209 2.96 10.64 18.78
C ASN A 209 2.30 10.76 17.42
N TYR A 210 2.62 11.82 16.70
CA TYR A 210 2.19 12.00 15.33
C TYR A 210 3.34 12.56 14.51
N TYR A 211 3.66 11.86 13.42
CA TYR A 211 4.72 12.25 12.51
C TYR A 211 4.17 12.45 11.11
N GLU A 212 4.62 13.50 10.43
CA GLU A 212 4.25 13.74 9.03
C GLU A 212 5.46 14.01 8.15
N PHE A 213 5.31 13.70 6.86
CA PHE A 213 6.24 14.05 5.81
C PHE A 213 5.55 14.16 4.44
N TYR A 214 6.24 14.77 3.49
CA TYR A 214 5.80 14.82 2.10
C TYR A 214 6.45 13.67 1.30
N PRO A 215 5.67 12.74 0.72
CA PRO A 215 6.20 11.57 0.03
C PRO A 215 7.03 11.95 -1.20
N LEU A 216 6.76 13.10 -1.83
CA LEU A 216 7.58 13.59 -2.93
C LEU A 216 9.06 13.75 -2.55
N HIS A 217 9.35 14.23 -1.34
CA HIS A 217 10.73 14.40 -0.88
C HIS A 217 11.45 13.07 -0.65
N ALA A 218 10.72 11.97 -0.45
CA ALA A 218 11.28 10.64 -0.28
C ALA A 218 11.77 10.02 -1.60
N VAL A 219 11.29 10.52 -2.75
CA VAL A 219 11.53 9.91 -4.07
C VAL A 219 11.98 10.90 -5.13
N TYR A 220 11.97 12.20 -4.87
CA TYR A 220 12.35 13.21 -5.86
C TYR A 220 13.39 14.16 -5.30
N LEU A 221 14.56 14.17 -5.92
CA LEU A 221 15.59 15.17 -5.63
C LEU A 221 15.16 16.47 -6.29
N LYS A 222 14.88 17.50 -5.48
CA LYS A 222 14.80 18.86 -5.99
C LYS A 222 16.16 19.16 -6.62
N ARG A 223 16.17 19.44 -7.92
CA ARG A 223 17.36 19.93 -8.60
C ARG A 223 17.72 21.21 -7.86
N LEU A 224 18.72 21.16 -6.97
CA LEU A 224 19.35 22.37 -6.48
C LEU A 224 19.78 23.08 -7.76
N SER A 225 19.25 24.28 -7.97
CA SER A 225 19.69 25.17 -9.02
C SER A 225 21.15 25.50 -8.73
N VAL A 226 22.06 24.62 -9.16
CA VAL A 226 23.44 24.98 -9.42
C VAL A 226 23.33 25.91 -10.62
N MET A 227 23.11 27.20 -10.36
CA MET A 227 23.53 28.23 -11.30
C MET A 227 25.02 27.96 -11.51
N PRO A 228 25.49 27.68 -12.74
CA PRO A 228 26.91 27.73 -12.99
C PRO A 228 27.33 29.15 -12.62
N ILE A 229 28.14 29.28 -11.58
CA ILE A 229 28.90 30.50 -11.33
C ILE A 229 29.81 30.58 -12.55
N LEU A 230 29.37 31.33 -13.57
CA LEU A 230 30.21 31.76 -14.67
C LEU A 230 31.42 32.43 -14.02
N GLU A 231 32.59 31.86 -14.25
CA GLU A 231 33.90 32.44 -13.94
C GLU A 231 33.93 33.90 -14.41
N LYS A 232 33.64 34.83 -13.51
CA LYS A 232 34.11 36.19 -13.60
C LYS A 232 35.51 36.22 -13.00
N ASP A 233 36.48 35.67 -13.73
CA ASP A 233 37.90 35.95 -13.51
C ASP A 233 38.69 35.74 -14.82
N LYS A 234 38.28 36.50 -15.83
CA LYS A 234 39.15 36.91 -16.94
C LYS A 234 38.85 38.36 -17.26
N ARG A 235 39.30 39.28 -16.40
CA ARG A 235 39.49 40.70 -16.70
C ARG A 235 40.27 41.36 -15.55
N ASN A 236 41.59 41.22 -15.65
CA ASN A 236 42.69 42.08 -15.16
C ASN A 236 43.89 41.55 -15.98
N ALA A 237 44.28 42.01 -17.18
CA ALA A 237 44.39 43.36 -17.72
C ALA A 237 45.08 44.31 -16.74
#